data_AF-A0A9E2B8Z9-F1
#
_entry.id   AF-A0A9E2B8Z9-F1
#
_cell.length_a   1.000
_cell.length_b   1.000
_cell.length_c   1.000
_cell.angle_alpha   90.00
_cell.angle_beta   90.00
_cell.angle_gamma   90.00
#
_symmetry.space_group_name_H-M   'P 1'
#
loop_
_entity.id
_entity.type
_entity.pdbx_description
1 polymer ?
#
loop_
_entity_poly.entity_id
_entity_poly.type
_entity_poly.pdbx_seq_one_letter_code
_entity_poly.pdbx_strand_id
1 'polypeptide(L)'
;MSEPISTGAEWTFELIEEYHAEIADIAEEFKLDTYPNQIELITAEQMLDAYASIGMPIGYSHWSFGKHFIRNEQQYRRGRMGLAYEIVINSNPCIAYLMEENTMMMQALVIAHACFGHNSFFKGNYLFRAWTDAEAIIDYLVFAKRYIADCEERYGIDEVENLLDSCHALQNHGVDRYKRPNPVSMREEKERLKEREAYLQSQVNDLWLKTVPQKETAEEDTTQPNFPQEPQENILYFIEKNAPLLEPWQREVVRIVRKIGQYFYPQRQTQVMNEGWACFWHYHIMNTLYDRGRVTEGFILEFLQSHTNVVAQPEFDSEFFNGINPYALGYAMMTDIKRICVDPDEEDRKWFPDIAGSNWQETLDFAMRNFKDESFVSQFLSPRLIREFKLFSILDDEQLTELEVTSIHNDAGYQY
;
A
#
# COMPACT_ATOMS: atom_id res chain seq x y z
N MET A 1 32.33 -2.06 -26.74
CA MET A 1 31.15 -2.82 -26.32
C MET A 1 31.42 -3.21 -24.89
N SER A 2 30.61 -2.73 -23.95
CA SER A 2 30.59 -3.18 -22.57
C SER A 2 30.30 -4.68 -22.56
N GLU A 3 30.97 -5.43 -21.69
CA GLU A 3 30.63 -6.83 -21.46
C GLU A 3 29.36 -6.91 -20.60
N PRO A 4 28.46 -7.87 -20.86
CA PRO A 4 27.30 -8.10 -20.03
C PRO A 4 27.73 -8.58 -18.64
N ILE A 5 27.00 -8.15 -17.61
CA ILE A 5 27.25 -8.51 -16.20
C ILE A 5 27.19 -10.04 -16.02
N SER A 6 26.16 -10.65 -16.61
CA SER A 6 26.01 -12.10 -16.60
C SER A 6 25.41 -12.61 -17.92
N THR A 7 25.71 -13.87 -18.23
CA THR A 7 25.19 -14.56 -19.43
C THR A 7 24.31 -15.77 -19.09
N GLY A 8 24.22 -16.15 -17.82
CA GLY A 8 23.42 -17.28 -17.34
C GLY A 8 22.23 -16.84 -16.50
N ALA A 9 21.31 -17.80 -16.24
CA ALA A 9 20.13 -17.58 -15.40
C ALA A 9 20.41 -17.75 -13.90
N GLU A 10 21.54 -18.35 -13.53
CA GLU A 10 21.97 -18.53 -12.14
C GLU A 10 22.35 -17.19 -11.51
N TRP A 11 22.00 -17.02 -10.23
CA TRP A 11 22.35 -15.83 -9.45
C TRP A 11 23.39 -16.18 -8.37
N THR A 12 24.19 -15.18 -7.99
CA THR A 12 25.05 -15.23 -6.79
C THR A 12 24.90 -13.92 -6.03
N PHE A 13 25.33 -13.87 -4.77
CA PHE A 13 25.29 -12.64 -3.98
C PHE A 13 26.06 -11.51 -4.65
N GLU A 14 27.23 -11.82 -5.22
CA GLU A 14 28.07 -10.85 -5.92
C GLU A 14 27.37 -10.31 -7.19
N LEU A 15 26.67 -11.16 -7.93
CA LEU A 15 25.88 -10.72 -9.08
C LEU A 15 24.71 -9.84 -8.65
N ILE A 16 23.99 -10.20 -7.58
CA ILE A 16 22.91 -9.38 -7.04
C ILE A 16 23.42 -7.99 -6.64
N GLU A 17 24.58 -7.91 -6.00
CA GLU A 17 25.22 -6.65 -5.64
C GLU A 17 25.63 -5.82 -6.88
N GLU A 18 26.21 -6.46 -7.90
CA GLU A 18 26.59 -5.77 -9.15
C GLU A 18 25.36 -5.24 -9.89
N TYR A 19 24.30 -6.04 -10.04
CA TYR A 19 23.05 -5.59 -10.64
C TYR A 19 22.39 -4.49 -9.81
N HIS A 20 22.40 -4.59 -8.47
CA HIS A 20 21.87 -3.54 -7.62
C HIS A 20 22.63 -2.22 -7.81
N ALA A 21 23.96 -2.24 -7.91
CA ALA A 21 24.77 -1.04 -8.15
C ALA A 21 24.45 -0.40 -9.50
N GLU A 22 24.41 -1.20 -10.57
CA GLU A 22 24.11 -0.68 -11.92
C GLU A 22 22.68 -0.15 -12.04
N ILE A 23 21.72 -0.81 -11.39
CA ILE A 23 20.34 -0.32 -11.31
C ILE A 23 20.27 0.97 -10.48
N ALA A 24 21.02 1.07 -9.38
CA ALA A 24 21.08 2.26 -8.55
C ALA A 24 21.62 3.47 -9.33
N ASP A 25 22.68 3.27 -10.11
CA ASP A 25 23.27 4.32 -10.97
C ASP A 25 22.23 4.83 -11.98
N ILE A 26 21.50 3.92 -12.64
CA ILE A 26 20.43 4.30 -13.57
C ILE A 26 19.30 5.04 -12.83
N ALA A 27 18.90 4.57 -11.66
CA ALA A 27 17.86 5.20 -10.86
C ALA A 27 18.26 6.63 -10.41
N GLU A 28 19.53 6.85 -10.06
CA GLU A 28 20.07 8.16 -9.72
C GLU A 28 20.08 9.11 -10.93
N GLU A 29 20.42 8.62 -12.12
CA GLU A 29 20.33 9.41 -13.36
C GLU A 29 18.90 9.89 -13.65
N PHE A 30 17.90 9.04 -13.36
CA PHE A 30 16.48 9.40 -13.44
C PHE A 30 15.97 10.19 -12.23
N LYS A 31 16.84 10.47 -11.25
CA LYS A 31 16.55 11.23 -10.02
C LYS A 31 15.47 10.59 -9.14
N LEU A 32 15.45 9.26 -9.09
CA LEU A 32 14.56 8.53 -8.18
C LEU A 32 15.00 8.73 -6.73
N ASP A 33 14.10 9.30 -5.92
CA ASP A 33 14.32 9.54 -4.50
C ASP A 33 13.88 8.32 -3.67
N THR A 34 14.83 7.51 -3.19
CA THR A 34 14.58 6.25 -2.49
C THR A 34 15.12 6.24 -1.06
N TYR A 35 14.56 5.42 -0.18
CA TYR A 35 15.19 5.06 1.10
C TYR A 35 16.36 4.09 0.84
N PRO A 36 17.35 3.99 1.75
CA PRO A 36 18.37 2.96 1.66
C PRO A 36 17.75 1.57 1.53
N ASN A 37 18.24 0.75 0.61
CA ASN A 37 17.71 -0.59 0.37
C ASN A 37 18.35 -1.62 1.31
N GLN A 38 17.53 -2.51 1.87
CA GLN A 38 17.95 -3.74 2.54
C GLN A 38 17.33 -4.92 1.77
N ILE A 39 18.18 -5.66 1.06
CA ILE A 39 17.77 -6.81 0.27
C ILE A 39 17.90 -8.07 1.12
N GLU A 40 16.82 -8.83 1.27
CA GLU A 40 16.79 -10.11 1.98
C GLU A 40 16.36 -11.24 1.04
N LEU A 41 17.15 -12.31 0.97
CA LEU A 41 16.78 -13.50 0.22
C LEU A 41 15.97 -14.45 1.11
N ILE A 42 14.83 -14.90 0.60
CA ILE A 42 13.90 -15.77 1.31
C ILE A 42 13.46 -16.93 0.44
N THR A 43 13.03 -18.02 1.08
CA THR A 43 12.45 -19.17 0.40
C THR A 43 11.00 -18.90 -0.03
N ALA A 44 10.47 -19.68 -0.97
CA ALA A 44 9.06 -19.57 -1.35
C ALA A 44 8.08 -19.78 -0.15
N GLU A 45 8.45 -20.59 0.84
CA GLU A 45 7.63 -20.80 2.05
C GLU A 45 7.59 -19.54 2.92
N GLN A 46 8.74 -18.91 3.14
CA GLN A 46 8.85 -17.66 3.88
C GLN A 46 8.09 -16.52 3.17
N MET A 47 8.11 -16.52 1.84
CA MET A 47 7.34 -15.55 1.06
C MET A 47 5.84 -15.74 1.25
N LEU A 48 5.33 -16.98 1.18
CA LEU A 48 3.92 -17.26 1.43
C LEU A 48 3.48 -16.85 2.84
N ASP A 49 4.33 -17.06 3.84
CA ASP A 49 4.08 -16.65 5.23
C ASP A 49 4.01 -15.11 5.38
N ALA A 50 4.94 -14.41 4.73
CA ALA A 50 4.93 -12.95 4.67
C ALA A 50 3.67 -12.42 3.95
N TYR A 51 3.21 -13.05 2.87
CA TYR A 51 1.96 -12.70 2.18
C TYR A 51 0.73 -12.88 3.06
N ALA A 52 0.66 -14.00 3.78
CA ALA A 52 -0.44 -14.29 4.69
C ALA A 52 -0.57 -13.24 5.80
N SER A 53 0.57 -12.67 6.20
CA SER A 53 0.70 -11.64 7.23
C SER A 53 0.62 -10.20 6.69
N ILE A 54 0.04 -10.00 5.48
CA ILE A 54 -0.09 -8.68 4.83
C ILE A 54 1.29 -8.02 4.61
N GLY A 55 2.27 -8.80 4.17
CA GLY A 55 3.64 -8.33 3.91
C GLY A 55 4.47 -8.05 5.18
N MET A 56 4.01 -8.47 6.37
CA MET A 56 4.72 -8.25 7.63
C MET A 56 5.17 -9.57 8.26
N PRO A 57 6.43 -10.00 8.04
CA PRO A 57 6.96 -11.22 8.66
C PRO A 57 7.04 -11.15 10.20
N ILE A 58 6.93 -9.95 10.77
CA ILE A 58 6.90 -9.71 12.22
C ILE A 58 5.48 -9.31 12.70
N GLY A 59 4.43 -9.85 12.07
CA GLY A 59 3.06 -9.73 12.56
C GLY A 59 2.79 -10.54 13.84
N TYR A 60 1.70 -10.21 14.53
CA TYR A 60 1.11 -11.10 15.54
C TYR A 60 0.33 -12.23 14.85
N SER A 61 0.17 -13.34 15.55
CA SER A 61 -0.59 -14.48 15.06
C SER A 61 -2.09 -14.18 15.06
N HIS A 62 -2.77 -14.51 13.95
CA HIS A 62 -4.23 -14.45 13.88
C HIS A 62 -4.74 -15.48 12.87
N TRP A 63 -5.87 -16.13 13.15
CA TRP A 63 -6.40 -17.21 12.32
C TRP A 63 -6.74 -16.76 10.89
N SER A 64 -7.14 -15.50 10.71
CA SER A 64 -7.45 -14.93 9.40
C SER A 64 -6.22 -14.98 8.47
N PHE A 65 -5.03 -14.71 8.99
CA PHE A 65 -3.77 -14.81 8.25
C PHE A 65 -3.53 -16.25 7.79
N GLY A 66 -3.77 -17.25 8.64
CA GLY A 66 -3.69 -18.67 8.26
C GLY A 66 -4.68 -19.05 7.15
N LYS A 67 -5.90 -18.50 7.16
CA LYS A 67 -6.87 -18.69 6.06
C LYS A 67 -6.39 -18.06 4.76
N HIS A 68 -5.77 -16.88 4.82
CA HIS A 68 -5.14 -16.24 3.67
C HIS A 68 -3.96 -17.06 3.14
N PHE A 69 -3.10 -17.60 4.02
CA PHE A 69 -2.01 -18.50 3.67
C PHE A 69 -2.49 -19.69 2.86
N ILE A 70 -3.46 -20.45 3.38
CA ILE A 70 -3.98 -21.66 2.72
C ILE A 70 -4.58 -21.32 1.36
N ARG A 71 -5.30 -20.19 1.27
CA ARG A 71 -5.86 -19.73 -0.02
C ARG A 71 -4.75 -19.43 -1.03
N ASN A 72 -3.73 -18.69 -0.64
CA ASN A 72 -2.63 -18.29 -1.50
C ASN A 72 -1.76 -19.49 -1.92
N GLU A 73 -1.42 -20.37 -0.97
CA GLU A 73 -0.69 -21.61 -1.22
C GLU A 73 -1.44 -22.51 -2.23
N GLN A 74 -2.75 -22.68 -2.06
CA GLN A 74 -3.56 -23.49 -2.98
C GLN A 74 -3.61 -22.90 -4.39
N GLN A 75 -3.68 -21.57 -4.52
CA GLN A 75 -3.67 -20.93 -5.85
C GLN A 75 -2.30 -21.08 -6.52
N TYR A 76 -1.22 -20.92 -5.74
CA TYR A 76 0.15 -21.13 -6.22
C TYR A 76 0.40 -22.57 -6.67
N ARG A 77 0.12 -23.56 -5.80
CA ARG A 77 0.30 -24.99 -6.14
C ARG A 77 -0.50 -25.43 -7.36
N ARG A 78 -1.64 -24.79 -7.63
CA ARG A 78 -2.50 -25.08 -8.80
C ARG A 78 -2.05 -24.35 -10.06
N GLY A 79 -0.97 -23.57 -10.02
CA GLY A 79 -0.48 -22.76 -11.14
C GLY A 79 -1.46 -21.68 -11.58
N ARG A 80 -2.46 -21.35 -10.75
CA ARG A 80 -3.50 -20.35 -11.04
C ARG A 80 -3.07 -18.94 -10.69
N MET A 81 -1.99 -18.81 -9.93
CA MET A 81 -1.36 -17.56 -9.52
C MET A 81 0.15 -17.81 -9.59
N GLY A 82 0.88 -16.97 -10.32
CA GLY A 82 2.33 -16.88 -10.09
C GLY A 82 2.56 -16.39 -8.65
N LEU A 83 3.62 -16.83 -7.97
CA LEU A 83 4.07 -16.09 -6.79
C LEU A 83 4.34 -14.66 -7.24
N ALA A 84 3.86 -13.69 -6.48
CA ALA A 84 4.33 -12.33 -6.66
C ALA A 84 5.83 -12.32 -6.34
N TYR A 85 6.60 -11.76 -7.26
CA TYR A 85 8.05 -11.96 -7.32
C TYR A 85 8.82 -11.27 -6.19
N GLU A 86 8.13 -10.42 -5.44
CA GLU A 86 8.67 -9.58 -4.38
C GLU A 86 7.72 -9.50 -3.19
N ILE A 87 8.26 -9.06 -2.06
CA ILE A 87 7.53 -8.31 -1.04
C ILE A 87 8.38 -7.11 -0.65
N VAL A 88 7.79 -5.92 -0.62
CA VAL A 88 8.46 -4.70 -0.16
C VAL A 88 7.81 -4.14 1.12
N ILE A 89 8.63 -3.87 2.12
CA ILE A 89 8.20 -3.19 3.36
C ILE A 89 8.69 -1.74 3.33
N ASN A 90 7.72 -0.82 3.35
CA ASN A 90 7.97 0.62 3.49
C ASN A 90 8.55 0.96 4.88
N SER A 91 9.85 0.79 5.01
CA SER A 91 10.64 1.11 6.20
C SER A 91 11.90 1.87 5.80
N ASN A 92 12.63 2.39 6.77
CA ASN A 92 13.92 3.05 6.56
C ASN A 92 15.00 2.33 7.39
N PRO A 93 15.81 1.42 6.80
CA PRO A 93 15.92 1.10 5.36
C PRO A 93 14.70 0.35 4.79
N CYS A 94 14.44 0.50 3.50
CA CYS A 94 13.37 -0.20 2.79
C CYS A 94 13.77 -1.67 2.60
N ILE A 95 12.95 -2.59 3.10
CA ILE A 95 13.26 -4.03 3.04
C ILE A 95 12.60 -4.61 1.80
N ALA A 96 13.38 -5.22 0.93
CA ALA A 96 12.91 -5.91 -0.27
C ALA A 96 13.27 -7.40 -0.19
N TYR A 97 12.25 -8.24 -0.28
CA TYR A 97 12.40 -9.70 -0.25
C TYR A 97 12.50 -10.26 -1.66
N LEU A 98 13.61 -10.97 -1.92
CA LEU A 98 13.88 -11.67 -3.17
C LEU A 98 13.73 -13.18 -2.94
N MET A 99 13.09 -13.88 -3.87
CA MET A 99 12.98 -15.34 -3.81
C MET A 99 14.28 -16.01 -4.25
N GLU A 100 14.70 -17.06 -3.56
CA GLU A 100 15.86 -17.86 -3.97
C GLU A 100 15.63 -18.62 -5.30
N GLU A 101 14.39 -18.94 -5.64
CA GLU A 101 14.05 -19.68 -6.85
C GLU A 101 13.98 -18.81 -8.13
N ASN A 102 14.13 -17.49 -7.99
CA ASN A 102 14.13 -16.56 -9.10
C ASN A 102 15.38 -16.72 -9.98
N THR A 103 15.22 -16.59 -11.30
CA THR A 103 16.36 -16.42 -12.22
C THR A 103 17.06 -15.09 -11.97
N MET A 104 18.30 -14.92 -12.43
CA MET A 104 19.02 -13.65 -12.33
C MET A 104 18.25 -12.48 -12.98
N MET A 105 17.54 -12.74 -14.08
CA MET A 105 16.65 -11.73 -14.67
C MET A 105 15.54 -11.35 -13.71
N MET A 106 14.86 -12.32 -13.12
CA MET A 106 13.80 -12.06 -12.14
C MET A 106 14.32 -11.33 -10.90
N GLN A 107 15.53 -11.64 -10.43
CA GLN A 107 16.16 -10.89 -9.33
C GLN A 107 16.38 -9.43 -9.72
N ALA A 108 16.96 -9.17 -10.91
CA ALA A 108 17.19 -7.81 -11.39
C ALA A 108 15.86 -7.04 -11.59
N LEU A 109 14.83 -7.71 -12.11
CA LEU A 109 13.48 -7.16 -12.24
C LEU A 109 12.91 -6.76 -10.88
N VAL A 110 13.01 -7.63 -9.88
CA VAL A 110 12.54 -7.35 -8.51
C VAL A 110 13.32 -6.21 -7.89
N ILE A 111 14.63 -6.14 -8.09
CA ILE A 111 15.45 -5.01 -7.63
C ILE A 111 14.95 -3.70 -8.27
N ALA A 112 14.80 -3.65 -9.59
CA ALA A 112 14.31 -2.45 -10.28
C ALA A 112 12.89 -2.07 -9.84
N HIS A 113 12.00 -3.05 -9.66
CA HIS A 113 10.60 -2.84 -9.32
C HIS A 113 10.39 -2.48 -7.84
N ALA A 114 10.89 -3.30 -6.91
CA ALA A 114 10.68 -3.11 -5.48
C ALA A 114 11.65 -2.12 -4.85
N CYS A 115 12.96 -2.27 -5.10
CA CYS A 115 13.99 -1.46 -4.45
C CYS A 115 14.03 -0.02 -4.96
N PHE A 116 13.61 0.23 -6.20
CA PHE A 116 13.65 1.57 -6.81
C PHE A 116 12.26 2.08 -7.19
N GLY A 117 11.41 1.25 -7.82
CA GLY A 117 10.03 1.60 -8.15
C GLY A 117 9.18 1.90 -6.91
N HIS A 118 8.76 0.86 -6.17
CA HIS A 118 7.93 1.03 -4.98
C HIS A 118 8.57 1.91 -3.91
N ASN A 119 9.86 1.71 -3.65
CA ASN A 119 10.59 2.51 -2.67
C ASN A 119 10.49 4.03 -2.97
N SER A 120 10.72 4.44 -4.22
CA SER A 120 10.60 5.86 -4.57
C SER A 120 9.16 6.38 -4.47
N PHE A 121 8.18 5.54 -4.77
CA PHE A 121 6.76 5.87 -4.58
C PHE A 121 6.43 6.09 -3.10
N PHE A 122 6.82 5.16 -2.24
CA PHE A 122 6.57 5.22 -0.80
C PHE A 122 7.26 6.43 -0.14
N LYS A 123 8.48 6.77 -0.57
CA LYS A 123 9.19 7.95 -0.06
C LYS A 123 8.60 9.27 -0.57
N GLY A 124 8.20 9.30 -1.84
CA GLY A 124 7.80 10.52 -2.53
C GLY A 124 6.35 10.96 -2.31
N ASN A 125 5.41 10.01 -2.29
CA ASN A 125 3.98 10.30 -2.31
C ASN A 125 3.46 10.94 -1.01
N TYR A 126 2.60 11.96 -1.13
CA TYR A 126 2.11 12.73 0.01
C TYR A 126 1.33 11.90 1.03
N LEU A 127 0.59 10.85 0.63
CA LEU A 127 -0.17 10.01 1.55
C LEU A 127 0.77 9.19 2.44
N PHE A 128 1.83 8.62 1.87
CA PHE A 128 2.83 7.89 2.64
C PHE A 128 3.56 8.82 3.61
N ARG A 129 3.98 10.00 3.15
CA ARG A 129 4.62 11.01 4.00
C ARG A 129 3.70 11.55 5.11
N ALA A 130 2.39 11.48 4.92
CA ALA A 130 1.41 11.94 5.91
C ALA A 130 1.06 10.87 6.94
N TRP A 131 0.99 9.60 6.53
CA TRP A 131 0.35 8.53 7.32
C TRP A 131 1.27 7.36 7.67
N THR A 132 2.42 7.21 7.01
CA THR A 132 3.39 6.16 7.32
C THR A 132 4.58 6.74 8.07
N ASP A 133 5.01 6.05 9.12
CA ASP A 133 6.27 6.28 9.82
C ASP A 133 7.21 5.12 9.50
N ALA A 134 8.01 5.29 8.44
CA ALA A 134 8.92 4.27 7.93
C ALA A 134 10.06 3.96 8.92
N GLU A 135 10.41 4.87 9.83
CA GLU A 135 11.50 4.67 10.79
C GLU A 135 11.05 3.82 11.98
N ALA A 136 9.82 4.01 12.46
CA ALA A 136 9.34 3.36 13.69
C ALA A 136 8.50 2.09 13.45
N ILE A 137 8.12 1.77 12.21
CA ILE A 137 7.17 0.68 11.94
C ILE A 137 7.67 -0.68 12.39
N ILE A 138 8.94 -1.03 12.13
CA ILE A 138 9.49 -2.35 12.46
C ILE A 138 9.48 -2.57 13.98
N ASP A 139 9.96 -1.59 14.75
CA ASP A 139 9.94 -1.64 16.21
C ASP A 139 8.50 -1.74 16.76
N TYR A 140 7.56 -1.04 16.12
CA TYR A 140 6.16 -1.09 16.48
C TYR A 140 5.54 -2.47 16.26
N LEU A 141 5.87 -3.15 15.16
CA LEU A 141 5.39 -4.49 14.86
C LEU A 141 5.96 -5.53 15.84
N VAL A 142 7.25 -5.44 16.16
CA VAL A 142 7.89 -6.28 17.19
C VAL A 142 7.19 -6.08 18.54
N PHE A 143 6.89 -4.83 18.90
CA PHE A 143 6.14 -4.52 20.12
C PHE A 143 4.74 -5.13 20.09
N ALA A 144 3.97 -4.91 19.01
CA ALA A 144 2.61 -5.43 18.86
C ALA A 144 2.55 -6.95 18.98
N LYS A 145 3.46 -7.66 18.31
CA LYS A 145 3.60 -9.12 18.38
C LYS A 145 3.82 -9.61 19.81
N ARG A 146 4.77 -9.01 20.52
CA ARG A 146 5.06 -9.37 21.93
C ARG A 146 3.89 -9.04 22.85
N TYR A 147 3.27 -7.89 22.66
CA TYR A 147 2.15 -7.45 23.49
C TYR A 147 0.95 -8.39 23.38
N ILE A 148 0.61 -8.81 22.15
CA ILE A 148 -0.49 -9.75 21.92
C ILE A 148 -0.17 -11.12 22.52
N ALA A 149 1.05 -11.63 22.34
CA ALA A 149 1.47 -12.88 22.96
C ALA A 149 1.41 -12.83 24.51
N ASP A 150 1.84 -11.73 25.12
CA ASP A 150 1.75 -11.52 26.57
C ASP A 150 0.28 -11.45 27.04
N CYS A 151 -0.63 -10.92 26.21
CA CYS A 151 -2.06 -10.88 26.50
C CYS A 151 -2.69 -12.27 26.41
N GLU A 152 -2.34 -13.07 25.39
CA GLU A 152 -2.80 -14.45 25.23
C GLU A 152 -2.40 -15.31 26.44
N GLU A 153 -1.17 -15.15 26.95
CA GLU A 153 -0.70 -15.88 28.14
C GLU A 153 -1.47 -15.49 29.42
N ARG A 154 -1.85 -14.21 29.56
CA ARG A 154 -2.47 -13.69 30.78
C ARG A 154 -3.99 -13.84 30.81
N TYR A 155 -4.65 -13.59 29.69
CA TYR A 155 -6.12 -13.47 29.59
C TYR A 155 -6.77 -14.63 28.83
N GLY A 156 -5.96 -15.49 28.20
CA GLY A 156 -6.43 -16.61 27.38
C GLY A 156 -6.60 -16.23 25.91
N ILE A 157 -6.41 -17.24 25.04
CA ILE A 157 -6.43 -17.06 23.57
C ILE A 157 -7.82 -16.62 23.11
N ASP A 158 -8.88 -17.29 23.55
CA ASP A 158 -10.25 -17.05 23.07
C ASP A 158 -10.71 -15.60 23.30
N GLU A 159 -10.38 -15.00 24.46
CA GLU A 159 -10.76 -13.63 24.79
C GLU A 159 -10.00 -12.59 23.95
N VAL A 160 -8.70 -12.82 23.73
CA VAL A 160 -7.86 -11.94 22.91
C VAL A 160 -8.27 -12.03 21.43
N GLU A 161 -8.53 -13.23 20.94
CA GLU A 161 -8.96 -13.49 19.57
C GLU A 161 -10.33 -12.85 19.26
N ASN A 162 -11.33 -12.98 20.15
CA ASN A 162 -12.63 -12.33 19.99
C ASN A 162 -12.53 -10.80 19.87
N LEU A 163 -11.64 -10.19 20.65
CA LEU A 163 -11.38 -8.76 20.58
C LEU A 163 -10.66 -8.39 19.27
N LEU A 164 -9.63 -9.14 18.90
CA LEU A 164 -8.88 -8.94 17.66
C LEU A 164 -9.79 -9.06 16.43
N ASP A 165 -10.65 -10.07 16.38
CA ASP A 165 -11.65 -10.26 15.32
C ASP A 165 -12.56 -9.04 15.17
N SER A 166 -13.07 -8.54 16.30
CA SER A 166 -13.91 -7.35 16.32
C SER A 166 -13.17 -6.11 15.82
N CYS A 167 -11.90 -5.96 16.21
CA CYS A 167 -11.05 -4.85 15.77
C CYS A 167 -10.70 -4.96 14.27
N HIS A 168 -10.39 -6.16 13.79
CA HIS A 168 -10.08 -6.42 12.38
C HIS A 168 -11.29 -6.14 11.47
N ALA A 169 -12.50 -6.50 11.91
CA ALA A 169 -13.72 -6.17 11.17
C ALA A 169 -13.89 -4.65 10.98
N LEU A 170 -13.46 -3.85 11.96
CA LEU A 170 -13.53 -2.39 11.95
C LEU A 170 -12.26 -1.71 11.43
N GLN A 171 -11.22 -2.46 11.04
CA GLN A 171 -9.90 -1.91 10.67
C GLN A 171 -10.00 -0.86 9.55
N ASN A 172 -10.88 -1.07 8.57
CA ASN A 172 -11.08 -0.15 7.45
C ASN A 172 -11.74 1.17 7.85
N HIS A 173 -12.41 1.19 9.00
CA HIS A 173 -13.03 2.37 9.61
C HIS A 173 -12.19 2.94 10.75
N GLY A 174 -11.00 2.36 10.99
CA GLY A 174 -10.05 2.77 12.01
C GLY A 174 -9.04 3.83 11.53
N VAL A 175 -9.34 4.55 10.44
CA VAL A 175 -8.41 5.44 9.77
C VAL A 175 -8.95 6.87 9.83
N ASP A 176 -8.09 7.81 10.24
CA ASP A 176 -8.39 9.23 10.12
C ASP A 176 -8.17 9.68 8.67
N ARG A 177 -9.21 10.15 7.96
CA ARG A 177 -9.05 10.56 6.54
C ARG A 177 -8.67 12.03 6.37
N TYR A 178 -9.06 12.88 7.33
CA TYR A 178 -8.94 14.34 7.21
C TYR A 178 -8.09 15.02 8.29
N LYS A 179 -7.96 14.44 9.49
CA LYS A 179 -7.21 15.04 10.61
C LYS A 179 -5.83 14.40 10.71
N ARG A 180 -4.78 15.18 10.41
CA ARG A 180 -3.39 14.76 10.51
C ARG A 180 -2.96 14.67 11.98
N PRO A 181 -2.62 13.48 12.52
CA PRO A 181 -1.99 13.38 13.82
C PRO A 181 -0.56 13.89 13.71
N ASN A 182 -0.09 14.71 14.65
CA ASN A 182 1.33 15.06 14.71
C ASN A 182 2.14 13.78 15.00
N PRO A 183 3.30 13.57 14.35
CA PRO A 183 4.18 12.45 14.68
C PRO A 183 4.59 12.56 16.15
N VAL A 184 4.33 11.52 16.92
CA VAL A 184 4.66 11.43 18.35
C VAL A 184 5.78 10.41 18.48
N SER A 185 6.87 10.78 19.16
CA SER A 185 8.01 9.87 19.32
C SER A 185 7.63 8.65 20.18
N MET A 186 8.21 7.48 19.90
CA MET A 186 8.05 6.26 20.72
C MET A 186 8.35 6.48 22.22
N ARG A 187 9.22 7.44 22.55
CA ARG A 187 9.53 7.82 23.94
C ARG A 187 8.38 8.60 24.57
N GLU A 188 7.86 9.60 23.88
CA GLU A 188 6.65 10.35 24.27
C GLU A 188 5.43 9.42 24.34
N GLU A 189 5.43 8.37 23.54
CA GLU A 189 4.35 7.41 23.49
C GLU A 189 4.35 6.45 24.70
N LYS A 190 5.54 6.04 25.17
CA LYS A 190 5.72 5.36 26.46
C LYS A 190 5.44 6.26 27.65
N GLU A 191 5.82 7.54 27.58
CA GLU A 191 5.51 8.51 28.63
C GLU A 191 4.01 8.78 28.70
N ARG A 192 3.32 8.94 27.56
CA ARG A 192 1.86 9.03 27.49
C ARG A 192 1.16 7.77 27.99
N LEU A 193 1.73 6.58 27.76
CA LEU A 193 1.21 5.34 28.34
C LEU A 193 1.24 5.39 29.86
N LYS A 194 2.37 5.80 30.46
CA LYS A 194 2.50 5.98 31.92
C LYS A 194 1.59 7.10 32.46
N GLU A 195 1.49 8.22 31.76
CA GLU A 195 0.59 9.32 32.13
C GLU A 195 -0.88 8.92 32.02
N ARG A 196 -1.23 8.07 31.06
CA ARG A 196 -2.60 7.53 30.91
C ARG A 196 -2.92 6.48 31.95
N GLU A 197 -1.97 5.61 32.31
CA GLU A 197 -2.11 4.72 33.46
C GLU A 197 -2.36 5.51 34.75
N ALA A 198 -1.63 6.62 34.93
CA ALA A 198 -1.83 7.53 36.06
C ALA A 198 -3.19 8.26 36.02
N TYR A 199 -3.67 8.67 34.84
CA TYR A 199 -4.99 9.29 34.67
C TYR A 199 -6.15 8.29 34.84
N LEU A 200 -5.98 7.04 34.42
CA LEU A 200 -6.95 5.98 34.67
C LEU A 200 -7.05 5.65 36.16
N GLN A 201 -5.92 5.65 36.88
CA GLN A 201 -5.92 5.58 38.34
C GLN A 201 -6.63 6.76 39.00
N SER A 202 -6.57 7.97 38.42
CA SER A 202 -7.28 9.13 38.98
C SER A 202 -8.80 9.06 38.76
N GLN A 203 -9.28 8.50 37.64
CA GLN A 203 -10.73 8.29 37.43
C GLN A 203 -11.31 7.20 38.34
N VAL A 204 -10.55 6.14 38.64
CA VAL A 204 -10.94 5.14 39.63
C VAL A 204 -11.07 5.77 41.03
N ASN A 205 -10.19 6.73 41.36
CA ASN A 205 -10.29 7.51 42.60
C ASN A 205 -11.52 8.44 42.63
N ASP A 206 -11.94 9.02 41.50
CA ASP A 206 -13.15 9.87 41.42
C ASP A 206 -14.45 9.06 41.63
N LEU A 207 -14.50 7.82 41.15
CA LEU A 207 -15.58 6.86 41.44
C LEU A 207 -15.63 6.47 42.93
N TRP A 208 -14.47 6.39 43.60
CA TRP A 208 -14.38 6.16 45.05
C TRP A 208 -14.70 7.39 45.91
N LEU A 209 -14.39 8.60 45.43
CA LEU A 209 -14.69 9.87 46.11
C LEU A 209 -16.19 10.22 46.10
N LYS A 210 -16.97 9.71 45.13
CA LYS A 210 -18.43 9.87 45.06
C LYS A 210 -19.25 9.01 46.03
N THR A 211 -18.60 8.31 46.96
CA THR A 211 -19.28 7.51 47.99
C THR A 211 -19.73 8.33 49.21
N VAL A 212 -19.51 9.66 49.22
CA VAL A 212 -20.06 10.56 50.25
C VAL A 212 -21.35 11.18 49.74
N PRO A 213 -22.50 10.98 50.42
CA PRO A 213 -23.77 11.52 49.95
C PRO A 213 -23.79 13.04 50.15
N GLN A 214 -23.62 13.80 49.07
CA GLN A 214 -24.02 15.20 49.03
C GLN A 214 -25.43 15.30 48.43
N LYS A 215 -26.28 16.05 49.14
CA LYS A 215 -27.67 16.33 48.78
C LYS A 215 -27.78 16.80 47.33
N GLU A 216 -28.61 16.11 46.58
CA GLU A 216 -29.04 16.47 45.24
C GLU A 216 -29.80 17.80 45.27
N THR A 217 -29.22 18.82 44.66
CA THR A 217 -29.95 19.87 43.97
C THR A 217 -29.17 20.17 42.70
N ALA A 218 -29.54 19.50 41.61
CA ALA A 218 -29.17 19.91 40.26
C ALA A 218 -30.34 19.55 39.35
N GLU A 219 -30.91 20.59 38.74
CA GLU A 219 -31.98 20.51 37.74
C GLU A 219 -31.55 19.59 36.59
N GLU A 220 -32.45 18.69 36.19
CA GLU A 220 -32.26 17.83 35.01
C GLU A 220 -32.30 18.68 33.74
N ASP A 221 -31.13 19.13 33.29
CA ASP A 221 -30.96 19.62 31.93
C ASP A 221 -31.11 18.45 30.95
N THR A 222 -32.33 18.28 30.40
CA THR A 222 -32.71 17.22 29.45
C THR A 222 -32.11 17.37 28.04
N THR A 223 -31.03 18.11 27.86
CA THR A 223 -30.23 18.04 26.63
C THR A 223 -29.05 17.13 26.90
N GLN A 224 -29.17 15.84 26.57
CA GLN A 224 -27.99 15.00 26.44
C GLN A 224 -27.05 15.72 25.47
N PRO A 225 -25.84 16.13 25.89
CA PRO A 225 -24.91 16.75 24.98
C PRO A 225 -24.62 15.74 23.86
N ASN A 226 -24.65 16.19 22.60
CA ASN A 226 -24.24 15.35 21.48
C ASN A 226 -22.87 14.77 21.81
N PHE A 227 -22.82 13.45 21.98
CA PHE A 227 -21.62 12.71 22.33
C PHE A 227 -21.27 11.80 21.14
N PRO A 228 -20.10 11.97 20.51
CA PRO A 228 -19.05 12.97 20.79
C PRO A 228 -19.40 14.41 20.32
N GLN A 229 -18.79 15.42 20.96
CA GLN A 229 -19.00 16.85 20.62
C GLN A 229 -18.62 17.18 19.17
N GLU A 230 -17.65 16.45 18.62
CA GLU A 230 -17.32 16.47 17.20
C GLU A 230 -17.45 15.05 16.63
N PRO A 231 -18.02 14.88 15.43
CA PRO A 231 -18.07 13.58 14.77
C PRO A 231 -16.65 13.03 14.58
N GLN A 232 -16.41 11.79 15.04
CA GLN A 232 -15.15 11.09 14.84
C GLN A 232 -15.34 10.03 13.76
N GLU A 233 -14.58 10.16 12.67
CA GLU A 233 -14.60 9.20 11.56
C GLU A 233 -13.90 7.90 11.93
N ASN A 234 -12.83 7.98 12.72
CA ASN A 234 -12.06 6.83 13.16
C ASN A 234 -12.79 6.10 14.31
N ILE A 235 -13.53 5.04 13.96
CA ILE A 235 -14.35 4.27 14.90
C ILE A 235 -13.46 3.59 15.95
N LEU A 236 -12.31 3.04 15.57
CA LEU A 236 -11.37 2.42 16.50
C LEU A 236 -10.79 3.44 17.49
N TYR A 237 -10.50 4.66 17.04
CA TYR A 237 -10.04 5.74 17.92
C TYR A 237 -11.14 6.16 18.90
N PHE A 238 -12.37 6.27 18.40
CA PHE A 238 -13.52 6.60 19.24
C PHE A 238 -13.71 5.55 20.35
N ILE A 239 -13.62 4.26 20.00
CA ILE A 239 -13.70 3.15 20.96
C ILE A 239 -12.54 3.20 21.95
N GLU A 240 -11.30 3.41 21.49
CA GLU A 240 -10.10 3.53 22.35
C GLU A 240 -10.27 4.59 23.44
N LYS A 241 -10.92 5.71 23.13
CA LYS A 241 -11.07 6.86 24.04
C LYS A 241 -12.31 6.85 24.89
N ASN A 242 -13.42 6.41 24.33
CA ASN A 242 -14.74 6.67 24.91
C ASN A 242 -15.40 5.41 25.48
N ALA A 243 -14.87 4.20 25.22
CA ALA A 243 -15.46 2.98 25.76
C ALA A 243 -15.10 2.83 27.26
N PRO A 244 -16.09 2.96 28.17
CA PRO A 244 -15.82 2.92 29.61
C PRO A 244 -15.52 1.50 30.12
N LEU A 245 -16.00 0.48 29.40
CA LEU A 245 -15.90 -0.94 29.79
C LEU A 245 -14.59 -1.60 29.34
N LEU A 246 -13.80 -0.95 28.47
CA LEU A 246 -12.55 -1.55 27.99
C LEU A 246 -11.46 -1.46 29.05
N GLU A 247 -10.94 -2.64 29.40
CA GLU A 247 -9.76 -2.78 30.24
C GLU A 247 -8.51 -2.18 29.56
N PRO A 248 -7.47 -1.82 30.33
CA PRO A 248 -6.27 -1.20 29.76
C PRO A 248 -5.63 -2.01 28.62
N TRP A 249 -5.62 -3.35 28.73
CA TRP A 249 -5.04 -4.21 27.71
C TRP A 249 -5.86 -4.24 26.43
N GLN A 250 -7.20 -4.24 26.54
CA GLN A 250 -8.10 -4.23 25.39
C GLN A 250 -7.97 -2.95 24.59
N ARG A 251 -7.78 -1.81 25.27
CA ARG A 251 -7.54 -0.51 24.61
C ARG A 251 -6.24 -0.50 23.80
N GLU A 252 -5.19 -1.14 24.31
CA GLU A 252 -3.93 -1.23 23.60
C GLU A 252 -4.04 -2.15 22.38
N VAL A 253 -4.79 -3.26 22.47
CA VAL A 253 -5.11 -4.12 21.30
C VAL A 253 -5.86 -3.33 20.21
N VAL A 254 -6.91 -2.58 20.58
CA VAL A 254 -7.65 -1.70 19.65
C VAL A 254 -6.70 -0.71 18.96
N ARG A 255 -5.78 -0.12 19.72
CA ARG A 255 -4.77 0.81 19.21
C ARG A 255 -3.76 0.14 18.28
N ILE A 256 -3.34 -1.09 18.58
CA ILE A 256 -2.47 -1.90 17.72
C ILE A 256 -3.10 -2.06 16.34
N VAL A 257 -4.34 -2.56 16.30
CA VAL A 257 -5.07 -2.75 15.04
C VAL A 257 -5.29 -1.42 14.32
N ARG A 258 -5.61 -0.35 15.06
CA ARG A 258 -5.79 1.00 14.51
C ARG A 258 -4.52 1.54 13.84
N LYS A 259 -3.37 1.49 14.52
CA LYS A 259 -2.10 1.99 13.97
C LYS A 259 -1.66 1.18 12.75
N ILE A 260 -1.83 -0.15 12.79
CA ILE A 260 -1.53 -1.01 11.63
C ILE A 260 -2.47 -0.67 10.47
N GLY A 261 -3.79 -0.55 10.71
CA GLY A 261 -4.76 -0.12 9.70
C GLY A 261 -4.43 1.24 9.08
N GLN A 262 -3.99 2.20 9.88
CA GLN A 262 -3.56 3.52 9.41
C GLN A 262 -2.30 3.46 8.55
N TYR A 263 -1.32 2.61 8.89
CA TYR A 263 -0.10 2.43 8.12
C TYR A 263 -0.37 1.87 6.70
N PHE A 264 -1.30 0.91 6.59
CA PHE A 264 -1.67 0.33 5.28
C PHE A 264 -2.69 1.16 4.48
N TYR A 265 -3.22 2.24 5.06
CA TYR A 265 -4.24 3.04 4.41
C TYR A 265 -3.76 3.65 3.07
N PRO A 266 -2.56 4.26 2.98
CA PRO A 266 -2.05 4.80 1.71
C PRO A 266 -1.97 3.74 0.60
N GLN A 267 -1.44 2.55 0.88
CA GLN A 267 -1.27 1.48 -0.11
C GLN A 267 -2.59 1.12 -0.80
N ARG A 268 -3.71 1.15 -0.08
CA ARG A 268 -5.04 0.87 -0.65
C ARG A 268 -5.62 2.02 -1.47
N GLN A 269 -5.18 3.25 -1.22
CA GLN A 269 -5.64 4.45 -1.94
C GLN A 269 -4.79 4.75 -3.18
N THR A 270 -3.64 4.09 -3.32
CA THR A 270 -2.64 4.35 -4.35
C THR A 270 -2.20 3.07 -5.06
N GLN A 271 -3.03 2.03 -5.09
CA GLN A 271 -2.65 0.75 -5.66
C GLN A 271 -2.33 0.88 -7.15
N VAL A 272 -3.19 1.53 -7.93
CA VAL A 272 -2.99 1.71 -9.38
C VAL A 272 -1.74 2.55 -9.64
N MET A 273 -1.56 3.64 -8.91
CA MET A 273 -0.38 4.49 -9.04
C MET A 273 0.90 3.80 -8.61
N ASN A 274 0.89 3.08 -7.49
CA ASN A 274 2.08 2.40 -6.96
C ASN A 274 2.56 1.31 -7.91
N GLU A 275 1.66 0.41 -8.34
CA GLU A 275 1.99 -0.66 -9.28
C GLU A 275 2.39 -0.08 -10.65
N GLY A 276 1.66 0.93 -11.13
CA GLY A 276 1.98 1.65 -12.35
C GLY A 276 3.36 2.30 -12.34
N TRP A 277 3.73 2.95 -11.23
CA TRP A 277 5.02 3.61 -11.04
C TRP A 277 6.16 2.61 -11.05
N ALA A 278 6.01 1.52 -10.30
CA ALA A 278 7.01 0.47 -10.24
C ALA A 278 7.16 -0.25 -11.58
N CYS A 279 6.05 -0.48 -12.32
CA CYS A 279 6.10 -1.00 -13.68
C CYS A 279 6.74 -0.02 -14.68
N PHE A 280 6.44 1.27 -14.55
CA PHE A 280 7.02 2.27 -15.43
C PHE A 280 8.54 2.31 -15.26
N TRP A 281 9.04 2.38 -14.03
CA TRP A 281 10.48 2.46 -13.78
C TRP A 281 11.22 1.17 -14.02
N HIS A 282 10.66 0.01 -13.65
CA HIS A 282 11.34 -1.25 -13.99
C HIS A 282 11.54 -1.40 -15.49
N TYR A 283 10.61 -0.87 -16.30
CA TYR A 283 10.66 -1.02 -17.74
C TYR A 283 11.75 -0.13 -18.31
N HIS A 284 11.82 1.12 -17.85
CA HIS A 284 12.85 2.05 -18.25
C HIS A 284 14.24 1.61 -17.80
N ILE A 285 14.39 1.16 -16.56
CA ILE A 285 15.66 0.69 -16.00
C ILE A 285 16.16 -0.54 -16.77
N MET A 286 15.31 -1.56 -16.97
CA MET A 286 15.69 -2.80 -17.63
C MET A 286 16.05 -2.60 -19.11
N ASN A 287 15.30 -1.74 -19.82
CA ASN A 287 15.67 -1.35 -21.18
C ASN A 287 16.97 -0.53 -21.21
N THR A 288 17.19 0.36 -20.23
CA THR A 288 18.45 1.13 -20.13
C THR A 288 19.66 0.22 -19.88
N LEU A 289 19.52 -0.83 -19.06
CA LEU A 289 20.56 -1.85 -18.88
C LEU A 289 20.90 -2.54 -20.21
N TYR A 290 19.89 -2.84 -21.02
CA TYR A 290 20.07 -3.45 -22.34
C TYR A 290 20.72 -2.49 -23.34
N ASP A 291 20.28 -1.23 -23.39
CA ASP A 291 20.87 -0.18 -24.24
C ASP A 291 22.35 0.07 -23.91
N ARG A 292 22.73 -0.08 -22.63
CA ARG A 292 24.12 -0.03 -22.16
C ARG A 292 24.91 -1.30 -22.43
N GLY A 293 24.31 -2.34 -22.99
CA GLY A 293 24.95 -3.65 -23.22
C GLY A 293 25.36 -4.37 -21.93
N ARG A 294 24.75 -4.04 -20.79
CA ARG A 294 25.02 -4.68 -19.49
C ARG A 294 24.27 -6.00 -19.33
N VAL A 295 23.23 -6.24 -20.13
CA VAL A 295 22.46 -7.50 -20.15
C VAL A 295 22.38 -8.08 -21.56
N THR A 296 22.12 -9.39 -21.64
CA THR A 296 22.07 -10.12 -22.91
C THR A 296 20.70 -10.06 -23.59
N GLU A 297 20.63 -10.45 -24.86
CA GLU A 297 19.35 -10.59 -25.59
C GLU A 297 18.41 -11.63 -24.95
N GLY A 298 18.96 -12.73 -24.43
CA GLY A 298 18.15 -13.74 -23.73
C GLY A 298 17.49 -13.18 -22.47
N PHE A 299 18.25 -12.37 -21.72
CA PHE A 299 17.77 -11.70 -20.52
C PHE A 299 16.62 -10.73 -20.82
N ILE A 300 16.74 -9.88 -21.85
CA ILE A 300 15.69 -8.91 -22.17
C ILE A 300 14.42 -9.59 -22.71
N LEU A 301 14.55 -10.71 -23.44
CA LEU A 301 13.39 -11.49 -23.89
C LEU A 301 12.63 -12.11 -22.71
N GLU A 302 13.34 -12.66 -21.73
CA GLU A 302 12.73 -13.18 -20.50
C GLU A 302 12.01 -12.06 -19.73
N PHE A 303 12.64 -10.88 -19.60
CA PHE A 303 12.03 -9.70 -18.99
C PHE A 303 10.74 -9.27 -19.70
N LEU A 304 10.77 -9.14 -21.03
CA LEU A 304 9.60 -8.72 -21.81
C LEU A 304 8.43 -9.69 -21.65
N GLN A 305 8.71 -11.00 -21.57
CA GLN A 305 7.68 -12.00 -21.30
C GLN A 305 7.06 -11.81 -19.91
N SER A 306 7.89 -11.66 -18.87
CA SER A 306 7.41 -11.43 -17.50
C SER A 306 6.62 -10.12 -17.38
N HIS A 307 7.14 -9.01 -17.92
CA HIS A 307 6.46 -7.71 -17.91
C HIS A 307 5.10 -7.78 -18.61
N THR A 308 5.06 -8.33 -19.83
CA THR A 308 3.81 -8.41 -20.63
C THR A 308 2.75 -9.24 -19.92
N ASN A 309 3.12 -10.31 -19.23
CA ASN A 309 2.17 -11.13 -18.46
C ASN A 309 1.55 -10.35 -17.30
N VAL A 310 2.33 -9.49 -16.62
CA VAL A 310 1.86 -8.70 -15.48
C VAL A 310 0.93 -7.57 -15.93
N VAL A 311 1.25 -6.89 -17.03
CA VAL A 311 0.44 -5.77 -17.55
C VAL A 311 -0.68 -6.21 -18.50
N ALA A 312 -0.92 -7.51 -18.65
CA ALA A 312 -2.00 -8.03 -19.47
C ALA A 312 -3.36 -7.67 -18.86
N GLN A 313 -4.22 -7.03 -19.65
CA GLN A 313 -5.61 -6.75 -19.32
C GLN A 313 -6.52 -7.59 -20.23
N PRO A 314 -7.25 -8.59 -19.68
CA PRO A 314 -8.29 -9.29 -20.42
C PRO A 314 -9.42 -8.32 -20.83
N GLU A 315 -10.04 -8.59 -21.98
CA GLU A 315 -11.25 -7.89 -22.41
C GLU A 315 -12.44 -8.26 -21.51
N PHE A 316 -13.46 -7.38 -21.46
CA PHE A 316 -14.61 -7.53 -20.55
C PHE A 316 -15.46 -8.80 -20.81
N ASP A 317 -15.41 -9.35 -22.02
CA ASP A 317 -16.12 -10.55 -22.46
C ASP A 317 -15.31 -11.85 -22.26
N SER A 318 -14.08 -11.74 -21.75
CA SER A 318 -13.23 -12.89 -21.45
C SER A 318 -13.69 -13.62 -20.17
N GLU A 319 -13.65 -14.95 -20.19
CA GLU A 319 -13.88 -15.79 -18.99
C GLU A 319 -12.85 -15.51 -17.87
N PHE A 320 -11.70 -14.93 -18.22
CA PHE A 320 -10.62 -14.61 -17.28
C PHE A 320 -10.67 -13.17 -16.75
N PHE A 321 -11.66 -12.37 -17.17
CA PHE A 321 -11.84 -11.01 -16.67
C PHE A 321 -12.24 -11.03 -15.19
N ASN A 322 -11.42 -10.40 -14.34
CA ASN A 322 -11.67 -10.29 -12.90
C ASN A 322 -11.64 -8.83 -12.41
N GLY A 323 -11.92 -7.90 -13.32
CA GLY A 323 -11.82 -6.46 -13.09
C GLY A 323 -10.63 -5.81 -13.81
N ILE A 324 -10.43 -4.53 -13.53
CA ILE A 324 -9.31 -3.76 -14.07
C ILE A 324 -8.03 -4.15 -13.33
N ASN A 325 -7.02 -4.55 -14.08
CA ASN A 325 -5.69 -4.84 -13.61
C ASN A 325 -4.97 -3.51 -13.25
N PRO A 326 -4.63 -3.27 -11.95
CA PRO A 326 -3.96 -2.04 -11.53
C PRO A 326 -2.62 -1.81 -12.23
N TYR A 327 -1.86 -2.88 -12.49
CA TYR A 327 -0.59 -2.83 -13.21
C TYR A 327 -0.79 -2.32 -14.63
N ALA A 328 -1.77 -2.88 -15.35
CA ALA A 328 -2.06 -2.53 -16.73
C ALA A 328 -2.50 -1.06 -16.86
N LEU A 329 -3.47 -0.64 -16.05
CA LEU A 329 -3.99 0.74 -16.10
C LEU A 329 -2.93 1.75 -15.65
N GLY A 330 -2.28 1.51 -14.52
CA GLY A 330 -1.27 2.42 -13.97
C GLY A 330 -0.08 2.61 -14.92
N TYR A 331 0.45 1.51 -15.48
CA TYR A 331 1.55 1.57 -16.45
C TYR A 331 1.14 2.28 -17.74
N ALA A 332 -0.06 1.98 -18.27
CA ALA A 332 -0.57 2.63 -19.48
C ALA A 332 -0.74 4.13 -19.28
N MET A 333 -1.30 4.56 -18.14
CA MET A 333 -1.44 5.97 -17.81
C MET A 333 -0.11 6.70 -17.74
N MET A 334 0.91 6.15 -17.06
CA MET A 334 2.22 6.80 -16.97
C MET A 334 2.95 6.85 -18.31
N THR A 335 2.83 5.79 -19.10
CA THR A 335 3.37 5.74 -20.46
C THR A 335 2.69 6.78 -21.36
N ASP A 336 1.38 6.95 -21.22
CA ASP A 336 0.62 7.93 -21.98
C ASP A 336 0.94 9.38 -21.57
N ILE A 337 1.10 9.66 -20.27
CA ILE A 337 1.58 10.97 -19.78
C ILE A 337 2.94 11.30 -20.41
N LYS A 338 3.89 10.35 -20.40
CA LYS A 338 5.19 10.54 -21.05
C LYS A 338 5.04 10.83 -22.54
N ARG A 339 4.18 10.11 -23.24
CA ARG A 339 3.92 10.34 -24.66
C ARG A 339 3.32 11.73 -24.90
N ILE A 340 2.30 12.14 -24.15
CA ILE A 340 1.69 13.48 -24.27
C ILE A 340 2.74 14.59 -24.09
N CYS A 341 3.70 14.38 -23.18
CA CYS A 341 4.78 15.32 -22.97
C CYS A 341 5.79 15.35 -24.14
N VAL A 342 6.12 14.21 -24.74
CA VAL A 342 7.17 14.09 -25.78
C VAL A 342 6.66 14.31 -27.20
N ASP A 343 5.50 13.73 -27.54
CA ASP A 343 4.90 13.75 -28.88
C ASP A 343 3.35 13.87 -28.78
N PRO A 344 2.84 15.06 -28.42
CA PRO A 344 1.39 15.29 -28.30
C PRO A 344 0.70 15.41 -29.67
N ASP A 345 -0.48 14.82 -29.77
CA ASP A 345 -1.41 15.02 -30.89
C ASP A 345 -2.38 16.21 -30.64
N GLU A 346 -3.32 16.44 -31.56
CA GLU A 346 -4.29 17.54 -31.41
C GLU A 346 -5.31 17.29 -30.29
N GLU A 347 -5.66 16.02 -30.02
CA GLU A 347 -6.59 15.65 -28.95
C GLU A 347 -5.93 15.86 -27.58
N ASP A 348 -4.66 15.48 -27.45
CA ASP A 348 -3.86 15.71 -26.24
C ASP A 348 -3.74 17.19 -25.92
N ARG A 349 -3.49 18.04 -26.92
CA ARG A 349 -3.41 19.50 -26.71
C ARG A 349 -4.74 20.11 -26.27
N LYS A 350 -5.87 19.48 -26.63
CA LYS A 350 -7.21 19.94 -26.25
C LYS A 350 -7.54 19.56 -24.80
N TRP A 351 -7.23 18.32 -24.41
CA TRP A 351 -7.60 17.79 -23.10
C TRP A 351 -6.53 18.02 -22.02
N PHE A 352 -5.27 18.10 -22.43
CA PHE A 352 -4.11 18.25 -21.55
C PHE A 352 -3.21 19.43 -21.96
N PRO A 353 -3.74 20.66 -22.05
CA PRO A 353 -2.98 21.82 -22.52
C PRO A 353 -1.78 22.14 -21.64
N ASP A 354 -1.84 21.82 -20.34
CA ASP A 354 -0.79 22.15 -19.36
C ASP A 354 0.43 21.22 -19.43
N ILE A 355 0.25 19.96 -19.86
CA ILE A 355 1.33 18.95 -19.91
C ILE A 355 1.79 18.63 -21.33
N ALA A 356 1.01 18.94 -22.37
CA ALA A 356 1.36 18.67 -23.75
C ALA A 356 2.65 19.44 -24.14
N GLY A 357 3.72 18.71 -24.48
CA GLY A 357 5.03 19.31 -24.80
C GLY A 357 5.87 19.74 -23.59
N SER A 358 5.49 19.37 -22.37
CA SER A 358 6.23 19.66 -21.14
C SER A 358 7.36 18.64 -20.86
N ASN A 359 8.14 18.85 -19.78
CA ASN A 359 9.12 17.86 -19.34
C ASN A 359 8.41 16.66 -18.69
N TRP A 360 8.45 15.51 -19.36
CA TRP A 360 7.77 14.29 -18.91
C TRP A 360 8.20 13.81 -17.51
N GLN A 361 9.47 13.99 -17.13
CA GLN A 361 9.97 13.57 -15.81
C GLN A 361 9.37 14.42 -14.69
N GLU A 362 9.31 15.74 -14.91
CA GLU A 362 8.74 16.67 -13.93
C GLU A 362 7.23 16.47 -13.80
N THR A 363 6.54 16.24 -14.91
CA THR A 363 5.09 15.96 -14.92
C THR A 363 4.77 14.65 -14.19
N LEU A 364 5.54 13.58 -14.44
CA LEU A 364 5.35 12.30 -13.74
C LEU A 364 5.70 12.39 -12.25
N ASP A 365 6.80 13.06 -11.88
CA ASP A 365 7.15 13.27 -10.46
C ASP A 365 6.09 14.11 -9.73
N PHE A 366 5.56 15.15 -10.37
CA PHE A 366 4.45 15.93 -9.84
C PHE A 366 3.19 15.08 -9.62
N ALA A 367 2.81 14.27 -10.62
CA ALA A 367 1.66 13.39 -10.52
C ALA A 367 1.83 12.35 -9.40
N MET A 368 3.01 11.71 -9.33
CA MET A 368 3.32 10.71 -8.30
C MET A 368 3.29 11.31 -6.89
N ARG A 369 3.80 12.52 -6.69
CA ARG A 369 3.91 13.12 -5.35
C ARG A 369 2.60 13.62 -4.79
N ASN A 370 1.67 14.09 -5.62
CA ASN A 370 0.55 14.92 -5.17
C ASN A 370 -0.84 14.26 -5.32
N PHE A 371 -0.93 13.11 -5.97
CA PHE A 371 -2.22 12.47 -6.26
C PHE A 371 -2.35 11.08 -5.61
N LYS A 372 -3.60 10.69 -5.37
CA LYS A 372 -4.05 9.32 -5.08
C LYS A 372 -4.75 8.74 -6.32
N ASP A 373 -5.04 7.43 -6.34
CA ASP A 373 -5.58 6.74 -7.52
C ASP A 373 -6.79 7.46 -8.13
N GLU A 374 -7.81 7.75 -7.31
CA GLU A 374 -9.04 8.41 -7.75
C GLU A 374 -8.76 9.75 -8.44
N SER A 375 -7.93 10.60 -7.82
CA SER A 375 -7.57 11.90 -8.35
C SER A 375 -6.62 11.79 -9.55
N PHE A 376 -5.77 10.76 -9.60
CA PHE A 376 -4.86 10.52 -10.70
C PHE A 376 -5.62 10.07 -11.95
N VAL A 377 -6.55 9.13 -11.80
CA VAL A 377 -7.45 8.70 -12.87
C VAL A 377 -8.31 9.87 -13.35
N SER A 378 -8.93 10.61 -12.44
CA SER A 378 -9.77 11.77 -12.81
C SER A 378 -9.01 12.87 -13.56
N GLN A 379 -7.72 13.08 -13.26
CA GLN A 379 -6.94 14.18 -13.84
C GLN A 379 -6.08 13.79 -15.05
N PHE A 380 -5.67 12.52 -15.17
CA PHE A 380 -4.68 12.10 -16.17
C PHE A 380 -5.15 10.96 -17.09
N LEU A 381 -6.35 10.40 -16.89
CA LEU A 381 -6.88 9.39 -17.80
C LEU A 381 -7.25 10.04 -19.14
N SER A 382 -6.52 9.70 -20.20
CA SER A 382 -6.74 10.31 -21.51
C SER A 382 -7.90 9.67 -22.28
N PRO A 383 -8.58 10.43 -23.16
CA PRO A 383 -9.54 9.89 -24.13
C PRO A 383 -9.01 8.71 -24.94
N ARG A 384 -7.72 8.75 -25.28
CA ARG A 384 -7.04 7.69 -26.03
C ARG A 384 -7.01 6.38 -25.24
N LEU A 385 -6.62 6.44 -23.96
CA LEU A 385 -6.63 5.27 -23.09
C LEU A 385 -8.05 4.76 -22.82
N ILE A 386 -9.02 5.65 -22.66
CA ILE A 386 -10.44 5.27 -22.51
C ILE A 386 -10.90 4.42 -23.70
N ARG A 387 -10.49 4.76 -24.93
CA ARG A 387 -10.78 3.95 -26.13
C ARG A 387 -9.99 2.65 -26.17
N GLU A 388 -8.70 2.69 -25.83
CA GLU A 388 -7.83 1.51 -25.85
C GLU A 388 -8.30 0.43 -24.87
N PHE A 389 -8.68 0.84 -23.65
CA PHE A 389 -9.26 -0.04 -22.63
C PHE A 389 -10.76 -0.29 -22.83
N LYS A 390 -11.38 0.31 -23.86
CA LYS A 390 -12.82 0.23 -24.15
C LYS A 390 -13.68 0.54 -22.93
N LEU A 391 -13.30 1.52 -22.13
CA LEU A 391 -14.00 1.86 -20.89
C LEU A 391 -15.40 2.43 -21.18
N PHE A 392 -16.33 2.13 -20.29
CA PHE A 392 -17.70 2.64 -20.31
C PHE A 392 -18.21 2.79 -18.88
N SER A 393 -19.17 3.68 -18.68
CA SER A 393 -19.80 3.94 -17.39
C SER A 393 -21.15 3.24 -17.31
N ILE A 394 -21.39 2.56 -16.20
CA ILE A 394 -22.66 1.91 -15.89
C ILE A 394 -23.30 2.66 -14.72
N LEU A 395 -24.55 3.07 -14.89
CA LEU A 395 -25.40 3.51 -13.79
C LEU A 395 -26.13 2.29 -13.23
N ASP A 396 -25.75 1.91 -12.02
CA ASP A 396 -26.41 0.88 -11.22
C ASP A 396 -27.31 1.58 -10.19
N ASP A 397 -28.58 1.79 -10.57
CA ASP A 397 -29.62 2.34 -9.70
C ASP A 397 -30.54 1.21 -9.26
N GLU A 398 -30.64 0.98 -7.94
CA GLU A 398 -31.50 -0.05 -7.35
C GLU A 398 -32.98 0.09 -7.74
N GLN A 399 -33.40 1.29 -8.19
CA GLN A 399 -34.76 1.55 -8.66
C GLN A 399 -34.98 1.12 -10.12
N LEU A 400 -33.92 0.89 -10.89
CA LEU A 400 -33.97 0.47 -12.28
C LEU A 400 -33.83 -1.06 -12.39
N THR A 401 -34.67 -1.68 -13.21
CA THR A 401 -34.62 -3.12 -13.47
C THR A 401 -33.55 -3.54 -14.48
N GLU A 402 -32.99 -2.57 -15.21
CA GLU A 402 -31.94 -2.77 -16.22
C GLU A 402 -30.77 -1.84 -15.91
N LEU A 403 -29.54 -2.33 -16.14
CA LEU A 403 -28.34 -1.51 -16.04
C LEU A 403 -28.25 -0.57 -17.23
N GLU A 404 -28.08 0.72 -16.97
CA GLU A 404 -27.95 1.73 -18.02
C GLU A 404 -26.47 2.04 -18.28
N VAL A 405 -26.05 1.98 -19.55
CA VAL A 405 -24.73 2.48 -19.97
C VAL A 405 -24.86 3.97 -20.25
N THR A 406 -24.36 4.80 -19.33
CA THR A 406 -24.53 6.26 -19.39
C THR A 406 -23.55 6.94 -20.34
N SER A 407 -22.32 6.42 -20.38
CA SER A 407 -21.24 6.99 -21.18
C SER A 407 -20.39 5.88 -21.78
N ILE A 408 -19.99 6.06 -23.03
CA ILE A 408 -19.09 5.17 -23.76
C ILE A 408 -17.84 5.95 -24.18
N HIS A 409 -16.83 5.26 -24.71
CA HIS A 409 -15.55 5.82 -25.18
C HIS A 409 -15.70 6.72 -26.44
N ASN A 410 -16.48 7.79 -26.34
CA ASN A 410 -16.69 8.81 -27.36
C ASN A 410 -16.53 10.23 -26.79
N ASP A 411 -16.49 11.24 -27.65
CA ASP A 411 -16.24 12.64 -27.27
C ASP A 411 -17.20 13.20 -26.22
N ALA A 412 -18.44 12.70 -26.18
CA ALA A 412 -19.44 13.10 -25.18
C ALA A 412 -19.23 12.38 -23.84
N GLY A 413 -18.71 11.16 -23.85
CA GLY A 413 -18.44 10.35 -22.67
C GLY A 413 -17.18 10.77 -21.91
N TYR A 414 -16.19 11.41 -22.54
CA TYR A 414 -14.97 11.87 -21.87
C TYR A 414 -15.17 13.06 -20.92
N GLN A 415 -16.34 13.70 -20.93
CA GLN A 415 -16.64 14.85 -20.06
C GLN A 415 -17.16 14.45 -18.67
N TYR A 416 -17.42 13.15 -18.46
CA TYR A 416 -18.04 12.62 -17.25
C TYR A 416 -17.03 11.99 -16.30
#